data_AF-A0A4Q5R4K7-F1
#
_entry.id   AF-A0A4Q5R4K7-F1
#
_cell.length_a   1.000
_cell.length_b   1.000
_cell.length_c   1.000
_cell.angle_alpha   90.00
_cell.angle_beta   90.00
_cell.angle_gamma   90.00
#
_symmetry.space_group_name_H-M   'P 1'
#
loop_
_entity.id
_entity.type
_entity.pdbx_description
1 polymer ?
#
loop_
_entity_poly.entity_id
_entity_poly.type
_entity_poly.pdbx_seq_one_letter_code
_entity_poly.pdbx_strand_id
1 'polypeptide(L)'
;FDFDYQIECFVPAPKRKYGYFSLPVLFKDAFVARMDAKADRKNKILIVHNLHFEPVELSEAMIKKLAVELKAFMAFNQCREIVFSKCNKKSYLRTLRAGVL
;
A
#
# COMPACT_ATOMS: atom_id res chain seq x y z
N PHE A 1 -0.10 12.65 19.02
CA PHE A 1 0.38 11.49 18.25
C PHE A 1 -0.58 10.34 18.51
N ASP A 2 -1.63 10.25 17.70
CA ASP A 2 -2.64 9.18 17.80
C ASP A 2 -2.30 8.09 16.78
N PHE A 3 -1.18 7.39 17.01
CA PHE A 3 -0.63 6.39 16.09
C PHE A 3 -0.39 5.08 16.83
N ASP A 4 -1.36 4.18 16.70
CA ASP A 4 -1.24 2.80 17.16
C ASP A 4 -0.30 2.03 16.21
N TYR A 5 0.92 1.78 16.68
CA TYR A 5 1.97 1.10 15.91
C TYR A 5 2.50 -0.12 16.63
N GLN A 6 2.43 -1.24 15.94
CA GLN A 6 3.05 -2.49 16.35
C GLN A 6 3.88 -3.03 15.18
N ILE A 7 5.11 -3.45 15.47
CA ILE A 7 5.92 -4.21 14.51
C ILE A 7 5.34 -5.62 14.41
N GLU A 8 4.52 -5.84 13.39
CA GLU A 8 3.73 -7.06 13.22
C GLU A 8 4.53 -8.26 12.68
N CYS A 9 5.83 -8.11 12.38
CA CYS A 9 6.68 -9.21 11.93
C CYS A 9 6.85 -10.29 13.00
N PHE A 10 6.73 -9.92 14.29
CA PHE A 10 6.75 -10.81 15.45
C PHE A 10 5.34 -11.30 15.84
N VAL A 11 4.29 -10.78 15.20
CA VAL A 11 2.91 -11.18 15.44
C VAL A 11 2.57 -12.38 14.55
N PRO A 12 1.95 -13.46 15.07
CA PRO A 12 1.47 -14.57 14.25
C PRO A 12 0.53 -14.09 13.14
N ALA A 13 0.66 -14.64 11.94
CA ALA A 13 -0.05 -14.14 10.75
C ALA A 13 -1.57 -13.90 10.93
N PRO A 14 -2.34 -14.76 11.62
CA PRO A 14 -3.78 -14.53 11.82
C PRO A 14 -4.12 -13.35 12.74
N LYS A 15 -3.18 -12.89 13.58
CA LYS A 15 -3.36 -11.79 14.53
C LYS A 15 -2.90 -10.43 13.97
N ARG A 16 -2.35 -10.41 12.76
CA ARG A 16 -1.85 -9.20 12.10
C ARG A 16 -3.01 -8.30 11.68
N LYS A 17 -2.94 -7.02 12.01
CA LYS A 17 -3.94 -6.01 11.63
C LYS A 17 -3.61 -5.42 10.26
N TYR A 18 -2.35 -5.05 10.06
CA TYR A 18 -1.88 -4.38 8.84
C TYR A 18 -1.00 -5.24 7.95
N GLY A 19 -0.20 -6.16 8.51
CA GLY A 19 0.65 -7.05 7.73
C GLY A 19 2.06 -7.23 8.30
N TYR A 20 2.88 -8.06 7.66
CA TYR A 20 4.19 -8.46 8.22
C TYR A 20 5.15 -7.28 8.38
N PHE A 21 5.27 -6.44 7.36
CA PHE A 21 6.11 -5.24 7.39
C PHE A 21 5.40 -4.10 6.70
N SER A 22 4.55 -3.40 7.47
CA SER A 22 3.71 -2.35 6.93
C SER A 22 4.47 -1.03 6.78
N LEU A 23 4.62 -0.58 5.53
CA LEU A 23 5.28 0.66 5.16
C LEU A 23 4.33 1.85 5.37
N PRO A 24 4.78 2.95 5.98
CA PRO A 24 3.97 4.15 6.06
C PRO A 24 3.88 4.84 4.70
N VAL A 25 2.68 5.24 4.31
CA VAL A 25 2.41 6.05 3.11
C VAL A 25 2.10 7.47 3.57
N LEU A 26 2.95 8.40 3.14
CA LEU A 26 2.84 9.81 3.45
C LEU A 26 2.41 10.59 2.21
N PHE A 27 1.55 11.59 2.40
CA PHE A 27 1.29 12.62 1.41
C PHE A 27 1.63 13.97 2.02
N LYS A 28 2.76 14.55 1.60
CA LYS A 28 3.39 15.69 2.29
C LYS A 28 3.65 15.35 3.76
N ASP A 29 2.99 16.04 4.67
CA ASP A 29 3.05 15.91 6.13
C ASP A 29 1.93 15.00 6.70
N ALA A 30 1.02 14.51 5.86
CA ALA A 30 -0.07 13.66 6.29
C ALA A 30 0.27 12.17 6.17
N PHE A 31 -0.03 11.41 7.21
CA PHE A 31 -0.03 9.95 7.20
C PHE A 31 -1.36 9.42 6.68
N VAL A 32 -1.36 8.87 5.47
CA VAL A 32 -2.59 8.60 4.72
C VAL A 32 -2.89 7.11 4.54
N ALA A 33 -1.88 6.25 4.61
CA ALA A 33 -2.09 4.80 4.55
C ALA A 33 -0.92 3.99 5.12
N ARG A 34 -1.18 2.70 5.31
CA ARG A 34 -0.24 1.63 5.65
C ARG A 34 -0.23 0.60 4.52
N MET A 35 0.95 0.21 4.03
CA MET A 35 1.08 -0.73 2.92
C MET A 35 2.00 -1.90 3.30
N ASP A 36 1.44 -3.10 3.44
CA ASP A 36 2.21 -4.34 3.51
C ASP A 36 2.46 -4.84 2.08
N ALA A 37 3.72 -4.77 1.64
CA ALA A 37 4.11 -5.11 0.28
C ALA A 37 5.33 -6.04 0.25
N LYS A 38 5.35 -6.92 -0.73
CA LYS A 38 6.45 -7.85 -1.00
C LYS A 38 6.80 -7.83 -2.47
N ALA A 39 8.09 -7.62 -2.77
CA ALA A 39 8.60 -7.74 -4.13
C ALA A 39 8.96 -9.21 -4.44
N ASP A 40 8.15 -9.88 -5.26
CA ASP A 40 8.53 -11.14 -5.89
C ASP A 40 9.37 -10.85 -7.15
N ARG A 41 10.67 -10.66 -6.95
CA ARG A 41 11.60 -10.29 -8.03
C ARG A 41 11.82 -11.40 -9.05
N LYS A 42 11.51 -12.65 -8.70
CA LYS A 42 11.59 -13.81 -9.61
C LYS A 42 10.49 -13.70 -10.66
N ASN A 43 9.26 -13.45 -10.22
CA ASN A 43 8.12 -13.29 -11.12
C ASN A 43 7.90 -11.85 -11.59
N LYS A 44 8.68 -10.89 -11.07
CA LYS A 44 8.57 -9.44 -11.35
C LYS A 44 7.22 -8.88 -10.89
N ILE A 45 6.67 -9.37 -9.78
CA ILE A 45 5.38 -8.92 -9.24
C ILE A 45 5.59 -8.22 -7.90
N LEU A 46 5.08 -7.00 -7.76
CA LEU A 46 4.95 -6.32 -6.48
C LEU A 46 3.59 -6.72 -5.87
N ILE A 47 3.64 -7.53 -4.81
CA ILE A 47 2.45 -8.02 -4.13
C ILE A 47 2.12 -7.07 -2.98
N VAL A 48 1.03 -6.32 -3.09
CA VAL A 48 0.46 -5.53 -1.99
C VAL A 48 -0.53 -6.41 -1.24
N HIS A 49 -0.06 -7.06 -0.18
CA HIS A 49 -0.88 -7.92 0.66
C HIS A 49 -2.00 -7.13 1.33
N ASN A 50 -1.72 -5.92 1.79
CA ASN A 50 -2.72 -5.04 2.37
C ASN A 50 -2.37 -3.57 2.13
N LEU A 51 -3.34 -2.79 1.65
CA LEU A 51 -3.30 -1.33 1.60
C LEU A 51 -4.42 -0.78 2.48
N HIS A 52 -4.06 -0.28 3.66
CA HIS A 52 -5.00 0.26 4.63
C HIS A 52 -4.91 1.77 4.65
N PHE A 53 -5.95 2.46 4.18
CA PHE A 53 -6.06 3.91 4.29
C PHE A 53 -6.49 4.33 5.68
N GLU A 54 -5.84 5.35 6.22
CA GLU A 54 -6.23 6.00 7.47
C GLU A 54 -7.55 6.77 7.30
N PRO A 55 -8.21 7.21 8.39
CA PRO A 55 -9.45 8.00 8.33
C PRO A 55 -9.19 9.45 7.88
N VAL A 56 -8.50 9.63 6.76
CA VAL A 56 -8.24 10.88 6.07
C VAL A 56 -8.80 10.77 4.66
N GLU A 57 -9.63 11.72 4.25
CA GLU A 57 -10.21 11.71 2.91
C GLU A 57 -9.21 12.27 1.90
N LEU A 58 -8.96 11.51 0.85
CA LEU A 58 -8.04 11.86 -0.22
C LEU A 58 -8.84 12.25 -1.46
N SER A 59 -8.45 13.37 -2.09
CA SER A 59 -9.01 13.75 -3.38
C SER A 59 -8.64 12.75 -4.47
N GLU A 60 -9.43 12.69 -5.54
CA GLU A 60 -9.12 11.83 -6.69
C GLU A 60 -7.74 12.12 -7.30
N ALA A 61 -7.34 13.39 -7.33
CA ALA A 61 -6.01 13.80 -7.78
C ALA A 61 -4.88 13.21 -6.92
N MET A 62 -5.07 13.15 -5.60
CA MET A 62 -4.10 12.54 -4.69
C MET A 62 -3.99 11.03 -4.91
N ILE A 63 -5.12 10.34 -5.12
CA ILE A 63 -5.12 8.90 -5.42
C ILE A 63 -4.45 8.62 -6.77
N LYS A 64 -4.71 9.45 -7.79
CA LYS A 64 -4.02 9.35 -9.09
C LYS A 64 -2.51 9.54 -8.95
N LYS A 65 -2.07 10.50 -8.14
CA LYS A 65 -0.66 10.69 -7.84
C LYS A 65 -0.07 9.47 -7.12
N LEU A 66 -0.78 8.91 -6.15
CA LEU A 66 -0.35 7.66 -5.48
C LEU A 66 -0.19 6.51 -6.48
N ALA A 67 -1.05 6.39 -7.49
CA ALA A 67 -0.89 5.39 -8.55
C ALA A 67 0.43 5.56 -9.33
N VAL A 68 0.81 6.81 -9.65
CA VAL A 68 2.10 7.13 -10.29
C VAL A 68 3.27 6.72 -9.39
N GLU A 69 3.21 7.05 -8.10
CA GLU A 69 4.27 6.68 -7.16
C GLU A 69 4.35 5.17 -6.94
N LEU A 70 3.23 4.44 -6.98
CA LEU A 70 3.22 2.98 -6.92
C LEU A 70 3.88 2.36 -8.16
N LYS A 71 3.72 2.96 -9.35
CA LYS A 71 4.46 2.57 -10.56
C LYS A 71 5.96 2.76 -10.37
N ALA A 72 6.38 3.90 -9.82
CA ALA A 72 7.79 4.16 -9.52
C ALA A 72 8.36 3.19 -8.47
N PHE A 73 7.61 2.92 -7.40
CA PHE A 73 7.98 1.99 -6.34
C PHE A 73 8.07 0.54 -6.86
N MET A 74 7.16 0.14 -7.74
CA MET A 74 7.21 -1.15 -8.44
C MET A 74 8.48 -1.27 -9.29
N ALA A 75 8.81 -0.26 -10.08
CA ALA A 75 10.03 -0.24 -10.88
C ALA A 75 11.31 -0.26 -10.01
N PHE A 76 11.35 0.53 -8.93
CA PHE A 76 12.44 0.53 -7.95
C PHE A 76 12.69 -0.86 -7.36
N ASN A 77 11.62 -1.61 -7.08
CA ASN A 77 11.69 -2.97 -6.57
C ASN A 77 11.98 -4.03 -7.65
N GLN A 78 12.26 -3.61 -8.90
CA GLN A 78 12.51 -4.47 -10.06
C GLN A 78 11.31 -5.37 -10.41
N CYS A 79 10.10 -4.87 -10.20
CA CYS A 79 8.85 -5.50 -10.59
C CYS A 79 8.25 -4.78 -11.81
N ARG A 80 7.37 -5.47 -12.55
CA ARG A 80 6.66 -4.98 -13.75
C ARG A 80 5.15 -5.04 -13.61
N GLU A 81 4.66 -5.88 -12.70
CA GLU A 81 3.25 -6.00 -12.36
C GLU A 81 3.03 -5.71 -10.88
N ILE A 82 1.86 -5.20 -10.52
CA ILE A 82 1.43 -4.99 -9.15
C ILE A 82 0.07 -5.65 -8.93
N VAL A 83 -0.06 -6.37 -7.82
CA VAL A 83 -1.31 -7.03 -7.44
C VAL A 83 -1.71 -6.61 -6.03
N PHE A 84 -3.01 -6.47 -5.78
CA PHE A 84 -3.56 -6.08 -4.48
C PHE A 84 -4.47 -7.17 -3.93
N SER A 85 -4.15 -7.70 -2.74
CA SER A 85 -4.95 -8.73 -2.08
C SER A 85 -6.04 -8.15 -1.18
N LYS A 86 -5.72 -7.12 -0.37
CA LYS A 86 -6.64 -6.49 0.59
C LYS A 86 -6.55 -4.97 0.53
N CYS A 87 -7.68 -4.29 0.60
CA CYS A 87 -7.77 -2.84 0.76
C CYS A 87 -9.08 -2.47 1.49
N ASN A 88 -9.01 -1.53 2.43
CA ASN A 88 -10.18 -1.09 3.20
C ASN A 88 -11.05 -0.04 2.47
N LYS A 89 -10.54 0.63 1.42
CA LYS A 89 -11.26 1.63 0.61
C LYS A 89 -11.36 1.19 -0.86
N LYS A 90 -12.48 0.53 -1.21
CA LYS A 90 -12.71 -0.05 -2.55
C LYS A 90 -12.73 1.00 -3.68
N SER A 91 -13.26 2.19 -3.42
CA SER A 91 -13.30 3.29 -4.40
C SER A 91 -11.89 3.73 -4.80
N TYR A 92 -11.01 3.95 -3.82
CA TYR A 92 -9.61 4.31 -4.07
C TYR A 92 -8.87 3.19 -4.79
N LEU A 93 -9.08 1.93 -4.40
CA LEU A 93 -8.47 0.78 -5.08
C LEU A 93 -8.83 0.70 -6.57
N ARG A 94 -10.07 1.07 -6.95
CA ARG A 94 -10.48 1.11 -8.37
C ARG A 94 -9.67 2.15 -9.14
N THR A 95 -9.53 3.36 -8.62
CA THR A 95 -8.74 4.43 -9.25
C THR A 95 -7.26 4.06 -9.30
N LEU A 96 -6.71 3.45 -8.25
CA LEU A 96 -5.33 2.97 -8.23
C LEU A 96 -5.10 1.95 -9.34
N ARG A 97 -5.93 0.90 -9.42
CA ARG A 97 -5.82 -0.14 -10.46
C ARG A 97 -5.85 0.45 -11.87
N ALA A 98 -6.75 1.39 -12.14
CA ALA A 98 -6.81 2.07 -13.43
C ALA A 98 -5.55 2.90 -13.73
N GLY A 99 -4.86 3.39 -12.69
CA GLY A 99 -3.65 4.20 -12.83
C GLY A 99 -2.34 3.43 -12.76
N VAL A 100 -2.32 2.19 -12.24
CA VAL A 100 -1.11 1.33 -12.17
C VAL A 100 -1.03 0.26 -13.25
N LEU A 101 -2.16 -0.15 -13.81
CA LEU A 101 -2.22 -0.91 -15.06
C LEU A 101 -1.89 0.02 -16.25
#